data_AF-A0A3B3S1P9-F1
#
_entry.id   AF-A0A3B3S1P9-F1
#
_cell.length_a   1.000
_cell.length_b   1.000
_cell.length_c   1.000
_cell.angle_alpha   90.00
_cell.angle_beta   90.00
_cell.angle_gamma   90.00
#
_symmetry.space_group_name_H-M   'P 1'
#
loop_
_entity.id
_entity.type
_entity.pdbx_description
1 polymer ?
#
loop_
_entity_poly.entity_id
_entity_poly.type
_entity_poly.pdbx_seq_one_letter_code
_entity_poly.pdbx_strand_id
1 'polypeptide(L)'
;MSFKVGLLVVGYFVASVLGSGADVVLSCSLVEEGMGAGGFGGLFSRTPATLVLRELPVVEEMSTETITPYNAPTNPDPNDIIFETKVASIDIPESELLLHADCNEQEVTCEISPYFPQGTEEDSYQAYFIGSVQLEGGGISLTLVLRTLPLGHEGHESVTSPLMQKKLGLPLSQSGTLLTEVAFLVFSRTLSVMAPIGGEALLDCGFKLPGHTPEQEIGLEWRLQHKGHGRRILEMKALGSDEGPTVTIERDGSSVEPALALGERNVSLSLINLNASDEGTYICTVMSGLFQAQQVMQLHVVQPPRVSLSVDEVVPHDDLPQRVSCHCERYYPLDVQVEWLSLPPGASEPIPLSKDVSLSSHRQYSDGTLSLSSYLTLWPSDQPPGTTITCQVSHHSLATPLSLSFVVSAPKPGQPYLMIAVLLGATLLFVFQMLRS
;
A
#
# COMPACT_ATOMS: atom_id res chain seq x y z
N MET A 1 34.89 0.07 73.09
CA MET A 1 34.62 0.71 71.78
C MET A 1 33.83 -0.29 70.95
N SER A 2 32.50 -0.16 70.96
CA SER A 2 31.60 -1.04 70.19
C SER A 2 31.30 -0.38 68.84
N PHE A 3 31.69 -1.05 67.76
CA PHE A 3 31.32 -0.67 66.40
C PHE A 3 29.87 -1.09 66.15
N LYS A 4 28.97 -0.12 65.91
CA LYS A 4 27.65 -0.36 65.33
C LYS A 4 27.78 -0.23 63.80
N VAL A 5 27.62 -1.35 63.10
CA VAL A 5 27.40 -1.36 61.65
C VAL A 5 25.92 -1.05 61.43
N GLY A 6 25.62 0.11 60.85
CA GLY A 6 24.27 0.48 60.41
C GLY A 6 24.00 -0.13 59.03
N LEU A 7 23.04 -1.05 58.97
CA LEU A 7 22.53 -1.63 57.73
C LEU A 7 21.55 -0.62 57.10
N LEU A 8 21.91 -0.06 55.95
CA LEU A 8 21.10 0.84 55.14
C LEU A 8 20.19 -0.02 54.25
N VAL A 9 18.93 -0.19 54.64
CA VAL A 9 17.90 -0.84 53.81
C VAL A 9 17.38 0.21 52.82
N VAL A 10 17.87 0.16 51.58
CA VAL A 10 17.28 0.92 50.47
C VAL A 10 16.07 0.13 49.99
N GLY A 11 14.89 0.52 50.49
CA GLY A 11 13.62 0.03 49.97
C GLY A 11 13.36 0.64 48.59
N TYR A 12 13.51 -0.16 47.54
CA TYR A 12 13.04 0.16 46.21
C TYR A 12 11.52 0.06 46.22
N PHE A 13 10.83 1.18 46.38
CA PHE A 13 9.41 1.29 46.08
C PHE A 13 9.27 1.25 44.55
N VAL A 14 8.91 0.10 43.99
CA VAL A 14 8.35 0.04 42.64
C VAL A 14 6.96 0.64 42.74
N ALA A 15 6.84 1.92 42.37
CA ALA A 15 5.53 2.52 42.13
C ALA A 15 4.93 1.79 40.92
N SER A 16 3.90 0.97 41.16
CA SER A 16 3.03 0.46 40.11
C SER A 16 2.32 1.66 39.47
N VAL A 17 2.73 2.03 38.27
CA VAL A 17 2.02 2.99 37.43
C VAL A 17 0.70 2.31 37.04
N LEU A 18 -0.42 2.75 37.61
CA LEU A 18 -1.73 2.50 37.01
C LEU A 18 -1.78 3.37 35.75
N GLY A 19 -1.55 2.78 34.59
CA GLY A 19 -1.73 3.47 33.30
C GLY A 19 -3.18 3.88 33.11
N SER A 20 -3.42 5.11 32.68
CA SER A 20 -4.75 5.57 32.26
C SER A 20 -5.08 4.98 30.89
N GLY A 21 -6.10 4.13 30.79
CA GLY A 21 -6.58 3.60 29.51
C GLY A 21 -7.55 4.57 28.83
N ALA A 22 -7.50 4.67 27.50
CA ALA A 22 -8.47 5.40 26.69
C ALA A 22 -9.40 4.45 25.94
N ASP A 23 -10.62 4.92 25.64
CA ASP A 23 -11.60 4.15 24.88
C ASP A 23 -11.70 4.68 23.45
N VAL A 24 -11.76 3.78 22.47
CA VAL A 24 -11.99 4.12 21.06
C VAL A 24 -13.35 3.60 20.62
N VAL A 25 -14.15 4.47 20.00
CA VAL A 25 -15.48 4.13 19.47
C VAL A 25 -15.44 4.21 17.96
N LEU A 26 -15.62 3.07 17.29
CA LEU A 26 -15.61 2.98 15.84
C LEU A 26 -17.03 2.74 15.31
N SER A 27 -17.41 3.51 14.30
CA SER A 27 -18.63 3.29 13.52
C SER A 27 -18.37 2.15 12.53
N CYS A 28 -19.01 0.99 12.76
CA CYS A 28 -18.79 -0.22 11.99
C CYS A 28 -20.06 -0.63 11.23
N SER A 29 -19.91 -1.53 10.27
CA SER A 29 -21.04 -2.22 9.66
C SER A 29 -20.95 -3.72 9.89
N LEU A 30 -22.02 -4.31 10.43
CA LEU A 30 -22.19 -5.77 10.47
C LEU A 30 -22.57 -6.24 9.06
N VAL A 31 -21.69 -7.01 8.44
CA VAL A 31 -21.80 -7.57 7.09
C VAL A 31 -22.19 -9.03 7.18
N GLU A 32 -23.28 -9.39 6.51
CA GLU A 32 -23.77 -10.76 6.39
C GLU A 32 -24.04 -11.12 4.94
N GLU A 33 -23.84 -12.39 4.59
CA GLU A 33 -24.26 -12.93 3.31
C GLU A 33 -25.80 -12.92 3.25
N GLY A 34 -26.37 -12.13 2.35
CA GLY A 34 -27.81 -12.13 2.13
C GLY A 34 -28.25 -13.37 1.38
N MET A 35 -29.39 -13.93 1.77
CA MET A 35 -30.07 -15.02 1.06
C MET A 35 -30.64 -14.51 -0.27
N GLY A 36 -29.78 -14.37 -1.28
CA GLY A 36 -30.18 -14.11 -2.66
C GLY A 36 -30.69 -15.39 -3.32
N ALA A 37 -31.93 -15.38 -3.79
CA ALA A 37 -32.46 -16.44 -4.63
C ALA A 37 -31.76 -16.39 -6.01
N GLY A 38 -30.73 -17.22 -6.19
CA GLY A 38 -30.16 -17.57 -7.50
C GLY A 38 -28.76 -17.00 -7.79
N GLY A 39 -27.75 -17.84 -7.60
CA GLY A 39 -26.65 -18.12 -8.55
C GLY A 39 -25.71 -17.02 -9.08
N PHE A 40 -25.94 -15.72 -8.87
CA PHE A 40 -25.04 -14.67 -9.38
C PHE A 40 -24.96 -13.49 -8.40
N GLY A 41 -23.81 -13.37 -7.73
CA GLY A 41 -23.43 -12.22 -6.89
C GLY A 41 -24.01 -12.29 -5.48
N GLY A 42 -23.16 -12.51 -4.47
CA GLY A 42 -23.57 -12.44 -3.07
C GLY A 42 -24.12 -11.04 -2.77
N LEU A 43 -25.41 -10.96 -2.41
CA LEU A 43 -26.03 -9.71 -1.99
C LEU A 43 -25.73 -9.53 -0.51
N PHE A 44 -24.74 -8.72 -0.15
CA PHE A 44 -24.38 -8.52 1.26
C PHE A 44 -25.36 -7.56 1.95
N SER A 45 -25.82 -7.92 3.14
CA SER A 45 -26.56 -7.00 4.02
C SER A 45 -25.57 -6.26 4.91
N ARG A 46 -25.71 -4.94 5.02
CA ARG A 46 -24.93 -4.10 5.94
C ARG A 46 -25.86 -3.50 6.98
N THR A 47 -25.62 -3.81 8.25
CA THR A 47 -26.37 -3.25 9.38
C THR A 47 -25.43 -2.35 10.19
N PRO A 48 -25.83 -1.13 10.57
CA PRO A 48 -25.01 -0.29 11.44
C PRO A 48 -24.67 -1.01 12.74
N ALA A 49 -23.40 -0.95 13.14
CA ALA A 49 -22.87 -1.51 14.38
C ALA A 49 -21.82 -0.56 14.96
N THR A 50 -21.47 -0.75 16.22
CA THR A 50 -20.45 0.05 16.91
C THR A 50 -19.46 -0.89 17.58
N LEU A 51 -18.17 -0.66 17.36
CA LEU A 51 -17.10 -1.35 18.07
C LEU A 51 -16.48 -0.40 19.07
N VAL A 52 -16.54 -0.75 20.35
CA VAL A 52 -15.92 -0.01 21.44
C VAL A 52 -14.71 -0.82 21.91
N LEU A 53 -13.52 -0.28 21.71
CA LEU A 53 -12.27 -0.83 22.23
C LEU A 53 -12.00 -0.17 23.59
N ARG A 54 -12.08 -0.94 24.66
CA ARG A 54 -11.93 -0.44 26.04
C ARG A 54 -10.50 -0.57 26.52
N GLU A 55 -10.05 0.42 27.30
CA GLU A 55 -8.78 0.41 28.05
C GLU A 55 -7.54 0.23 27.15
N LEU A 56 -7.49 0.93 26.01
CA LEU A 56 -6.29 0.94 25.19
C LEU A 56 -5.12 1.61 25.94
N PRO A 57 -3.91 1.01 25.93
CA PRO A 57 -2.76 1.58 26.59
C PRO A 57 -2.38 2.91 25.92
N VAL A 58 -2.24 3.95 26.73
CA VAL A 58 -1.76 5.27 26.30
C VAL A 58 -0.31 5.41 26.78
N VAL A 59 0.63 5.62 25.84
CA VAL A 59 2.01 5.94 26.20
C VAL A 59 2.07 7.42 26.63
N GLU A 60 2.64 7.67 27.81
CA GLU A 60 2.50 8.93 28.55
C GLU A 60 3.07 10.19 27.83
N GLU A 61 2.19 11.17 27.57
CA GLU A 61 2.40 12.61 27.89
C GLU A 61 1.09 13.43 27.78
N MET A 62 -0.08 12.79 27.70
CA MET A 62 -1.35 13.51 27.61
C MET A 62 -1.85 13.89 29.01
N SER A 63 -2.15 15.18 29.21
CA SER A 63 -2.92 15.67 30.34
C SER A 63 -4.19 14.84 30.51
N THR A 64 -4.49 14.43 31.73
CA THR A 64 -5.65 13.63 32.18
C THR A 64 -7.03 14.25 31.89
N GLU A 65 -7.12 15.30 31.07
CA GLU A 65 -8.34 16.03 30.74
C GLU A 65 -8.94 15.69 29.35
N THR A 66 -8.26 14.89 28.51
CA THR A 66 -8.73 14.52 27.16
C THR A 66 -9.07 13.03 26.99
N ILE A 67 -9.13 12.25 28.06
CA ILE A 67 -9.63 10.87 28.00
C ILE A 67 -11.15 10.95 28.14
N THR A 68 -11.89 10.85 27.04
CA THR A 68 -13.35 10.71 27.10
C THR A 68 -13.69 9.24 27.32
N PRO A 69 -14.08 8.83 28.54
CA PRO A 69 -14.54 7.46 28.75
C PRO A 69 -15.79 7.23 27.92
N TYR A 70 -15.89 6.05 27.30
CA TYR A 70 -17.12 5.65 26.66
C TYR A 70 -18.22 5.53 27.73
N ASN A 71 -19.28 6.32 27.56
CA ASN A 71 -20.48 6.26 28.39
C ASN A 71 -21.51 5.42 27.65
N ALA A 72 -21.76 4.20 28.16
CA ALA A 72 -22.76 3.34 27.58
C ALA A 72 -24.18 3.95 27.67
N PRO A 73 -25.09 3.60 26.74
CA PRO A 73 -26.45 4.13 26.72
C PRO A 73 -27.19 3.87 28.03
N THR A 74 -27.86 4.89 28.57
CA THR A 74 -28.63 4.75 29.82
C THR A 74 -29.91 3.93 29.65
N ASN A 75 -30.41 3.82 28.42
CA ASN A 75 -31.56 2.99 28.07
C ASN A 75 -31.16 2.03 26.93
N PRO A 76 -30.98 0.72 27.19
CA PRO A 76 -30.51 -0.23 26.19
C PRO A 76 -31.58 -0.51 25.13
N ASP A 77 -31.26 -0.28 23.85
CA ASP A 77 -32.11 -0.67 22.72
C ASP A 77 -31.64 -2.02 22.15
N PRO A 78 -32.49 -3.07 22.15
CA PRO A 78 -32.11 -4.38 21.61
C PRO A 78 -31.93 -4.41 20.08
N ASN A 79 -32.25 -3.33 19.36
CA ASN A 79 -31.96 -3.20 17.93
C ASN A 79 -30.54 -2.71 17.66
N ASP A 80 -29.92 -2.00 18.61
CA ASP A 80 -28.55 -1.52 18.47
C ASP A 80 -27.56 -2.68 18.60
N ILE A 81 -26.47 -2.61 17.84
CA ILE A 81 -25.40 -3.62 17.84
C ILE A 81 -24.13 -2.94 18.30
N ILE A 82 -23.80 -3.09 19.59
CA ILE A 82 -22.64 -2.47 20.21
C ILE A 82 -21.76 -3.57 20.78
N PHE A 83 -20.57 -3.75 20.21
CA PHE A 83 -19.53 -4.64 20.70
C PHE A 83 -18.64 -3.89 21.69
N GLU A 84 -18.73 -4.25 22.97
CA GLU A 84 -17.86 -3.72 24.02
C GLU A 84 -16.71 -4.69 24.24
N THR A 85 -15.58 -4.39 23.59
CA THR A 85 -14.42 -5.26 23.52
C THR A 85 -13.38 -4.88 24.57
N LYS A 86 -13.04 -5.81 25.44
CA LYS A 86 -11.90 -5.69 26.36
C LYS A 86 -10.61 -5.97 25.61
N VAL A 87 -9.69 -5.00 25.60
CA VAL A 87 -8.39 -5.10 24.90
C VAL A 87 -7.23 -5.41 25.86
N ALA A 88 -7.46 -5.38 27.18
CA ALA A 88 -6.43 -5.58 28.20
C ALA A 88 -5.59 -6.88 28.08
N SER A 89 -6.04 -7.87 27.30
CA SER A 89 -5.33 -9.13 27.06
C SER A 89 -4.37 -9.10 25.85
N ILE A 90 -4.47 -8.10 24.96
CA ILE A 90 -3.69 -7.98 23.73
C ILE A 90 -3.28 -6.53 23.49
N ASP A 91 -1.98 -6.30 23.35
CA ASP A 91 -1.45 -5.00 22.91
C ASP A 91 -1.74 -4.79 21.42
N ILE A 92 -2.62 -3.84 21.10
CA ILE A 92 -2.91 -3.44 19.71
C ILE A 92 -1.78 -2.52 19.24
N PRO A 93 -1.04 -2.90 18.19
CA PRO A 93 0.05 -2.08 17.68
C PRO A 93 -0.46 -0.72 17.22
N GLU A 94 0.33 0.34 17.47
CA GLU A 94 0.04 1.71 17.03
C GLU A 94 -1.39 2.19 17.39
N SER A 95 -1.88 1.79 18.58
CA SER A 95 -3.19 2.20 19.11
C SER A 95 -3.40 3.72 19.11
N GLU A 96 -2.32 4.50 19.24
CA GLU A 96 -2.29 5.96 19.13
C GLU A 96 -2.85 6.47 17.79
N LEU A 97 -2.60 5.78 16.68
CA LEU A 97 -3.12 6.18 15.37
C LEU A 97 -4.65 6.13 15.33
N LEU A 98 -5.25 5.12 15.98
CA LEU A 98 -6.71 5.02 16.09
C LEU A 98 -7.28 6.07 17.04
N LEU A 99 -6.57 6.37 18.14
CA LEU A 99 -6.97 7.42 19.08
C LEU A 99 -6.96 8.82 18.47
N HIS A 100 -6.06 9.07 17.51
CA HIS A 100 -5.90 10.37 16.86
C HIS A 100 -6.58 10.48 15.49
N ALA A 101 -7.24 9.41 15.00
CA ALA A 101 -7.87 9.40 13.68
C ALA A 101 -8.88 10.54 13.49
N ASP A 102 -9.80 10.73 14.46
CA ASP A 102 -10.80 11.79 14.42
C ASP A 102 -10.17 13.19 14.46
N CYS A 103 -9.09 13.37 15.23
CA CYS A 103 -8.36 14.64 15.32
C CYS A 103 -7.59 14.95 14.03
N ASN A 104 -7.14 13.91 13.32
CA ASN A 104 -6.39 14.02 12.07
C ASN A 104 -7.28 14.04 10.83
N GLU A 105 -8.62 14.09 11.01
CA GLU A 105 -9.61 14.01 9.92
C GLU A 105 -9.40 12.76 9.03
N GLN A 106 -8.93 11.65 9.63
CA GLN A 106 -8.72 10.39 8.95
C GLN A 106 -9.96 9.50 9.07
N GLU A 107 -10.44 9.00 7.94
CA GLU A 107 -11.56 8.07 7.93
C GLU A 107 -11.09 6.67 8.33
N VAL A 108 -11.86 6.03 9.23
CA VAL A 108 -11.63 4.65 9.66
C VAL A 108 -12.74 3.78 9.11
N THR A 109 -12.35 2.84 8.24
CA THR A 109 -13.27 1.83 7.73
C THR A 109 -13.33 0.66 8.70
N CYS A 110 -14.55 0.28 9.11
CA CYS A 110 -14.78 -0.84 10.02
C CYS A 110 -15.91 -1.74 9.53
N GLU A 111 -15.61 -3.01 9.27
CA GLU A 111 -16.59 -4.04 8.93
C GLU A 111 -16.47 -5.20 9.92
N ILE A 112 -17.60 -5.74 10.38
CA ILE A 112 -17.66 -6.89 11.29
C ILE A 112 -18.51 -7.96 10.64
N SER A 113 -18.11 -9.21 10.70
CA SER A 113 -18.91 -10.34 10.21
C SER A 113 -18.91 -11.50 11.22
N PRO A 114 -19.93 -12.38 11.19
CA PRO A 114 -19.90 -13.62 11.96
C PRO A 114 -18.68 -14.47 11.58
N TYR A 115 -18.01 -15.03 12.58
CA TYR A 115 -16.83 -15.86 12.38
C TYR A 115 -17.07 -17.26 12.93
N PHE A 116 -16.63 -18.27 12.19
CA PHE A 116 -16.78 -19.68 12.55
C PHE A 116 -15.39 -20.32 12.61
N PRO A 117 -14.78 -20.44 13.81
CA PRO A 117 -13.48 -21.06 13.99
C PRO A 117 -13.46 -22.50 13.45
N GLN A 118 -12.28 -22.98 13.06
CA GLN A 118 -12.16 -24.36 12.59
C GLN A 118 -12.38 -25.33 13.77
N GLY A 119 -13.23 -26.34 13.58
CA GLY A 119 -13.41 -27.41 14.56
C GLY A 119 -14.36 -27.12 15.74
N THR A 120 -15.09 -26.00 15.74
CA THR A 120 -16.17 -25.73 16.72
C THR A 120 -17.52 -26.27 16.24
N GLU A 121 -18.26 -26.95 17.12
CA GLU A 121 -19.67 -27.33 16.89
C GLU A 121 -20.60 -26.11 17.06
N GLU A 122 -21.70 -26.04 16.28
CA GLU A 122 -22.65 -24.92 16.26
C GLU A 122 -23.34 -24.66 17.62
N ASP A 123 -23.35 -25.63 18.53
CA ASP A 123 -24.03 -25.57 19.84
C ASP A 123 -23.19 -24.92 20.97
N SER A 124 -22.13 -24.21 20.61
CA SER A 124 -21.32 -23.45 21.56
C SER A 124 -22.06 -22.19 22.03
N TYR A 125 -22.22 -21.99 23.36
CA TYR A 125 -22.71 -20.74 23.95
C TYR A 125 -21.83 -19.51 23.65
N GLN A 126 -20.68 -19.70 22.99
CA GLN A 126 -19.76 -18.65 22.59
C GLN A 126 -19.91 -18.38 21.09
N ALA A 127 -20.24 -17.14 20.75
CA ALA A 127 -20.21 -16.65 19.39
C ALA A 127 -18.87 -15.97 19.11
N TYR A 128 -18.44 -16.05 17.85
CA TYR A 128 -17.24 -15.40 17.36
C TYR A 128 -17.58 -14.44 16.22
N PHE A 129 -16.83 -13.36 16.15
CA PHE A 129 -16.93 -12.35 15.09
C PHE A 129 -15.54 -12.04 14.58
N ILE A 130 -15.45 -11.60 13.33
CA ILE A 130 -14.22 -11.09 12.74
C ILE A 130 -14.46 -9.65 12.30
N GLY A 131 -13.61 -8.74 12.77
CA GLY A 131 -13.67 -7.32 12.45
C GLY A 131 -12.44 -6.91 11.64
N SER A 132 -12.64 -6.19 10.53
CA SER A 132 -11.58 -5.47 9.84
C SER A 132 -11.66 -4.00 10.22
N VAL A 133 -10.52 -3.43 10.62
CA VAL A 133 -10.36 -2.00 10.90
C VAL A 133 -9.20 -1.50 10.05
N GLN A 134 -9.46 -0.51 9.22
CA GLN A 134 -8.45 0.04 8.31
C GLN A 134 -8.53 1.56 8.28
N LEU A 135 -7.37 2.19 8.51
CA LEU A 135 -7.19 3.63 8.44
C LEU A 135 -6.97 4.05 6.97
N GLU A 136 -7.74 5.01 6.48
CA GLU A 136 -7.56 5.54 5.12
C GLU A 136 -6.30 6.42 4.99
N GLY A 137 -5.69 6.44 3.80
CA GLY A 137 -4.52 7.28 3.51
C GLY A 137 -3.15 6.64 3.82
N GLY A 138 -3.13 5.37 4.25
CA GLY A 138 -1.91 4.65 4.59
C GLY A 138 -1.65 4.70 6.10
N GLY A 139 -1.34 3.54 6.67
CA GLY A 139 -1.19 3.35 8.10
C GLY A 139 -1.50 1.91 8.48
N ILE A 140 -2.07 1.74 9.66
CA ILE A 140 -2.36 0.44 10.22
C ILE A 140 -3.67 -0.16 9.70
N SER A 141 -3.67 -1.47 9.50
CA SER A 141 -4.86 -2.28 9.30
C SER A 141 -4.81 -3.48 10.22
N LEU A 142 -5.97 -3.76 10.82
CA LEU A 142 -6.17 -4.75 11.86
C LEU A 142 -7.30 -5.69 11.43
N THR A 143 -7.08 -6.98 11.61
CA THR A 143 -8.11 -8.00 11.52
C THR A 143 -8.23 -8.68 12.89
N LEU A 144 -9.33 -8.43 13.58
CA LEU A 144 -9.60 -8.82 14.96
C LEU A 144 -10.60 -9.98 14.99
N VAL A 145 -10.28 -11.08 15.65
CA VAL A 145 -11.26 -12.11 16.00
C VAL A 145 -11.76 -11.82 17.40
N LEU A 146 -13.05 -11.54 17.52
CA LEU A 146 -13.75 -11.24 18.77
C LEU A 146 -14.44 -12.51 19.28
N ARG A 147 -14.29 -12.78 20.58
CA ARG A 147 -15.01 -13.85 21.29
C ARG A 147 -15.99 -13.24 22.27
N THR A 148 -17.24 -13.70 22.29
CA THR A 148 -18.22 -13.27 23.29
C THR A 148 -17.88 -13.80 24.67
N LEU A 149 -17.98 -12.93 25.68
CA LEU A 149 -17.78 -13.30 27.08
C LEU A 149 -19.11 -13.73 27.71
N PRO A 150 -19.11 -14.77 28.58
CA PRO A 150 -20.28 -15.08 29.36
C PRO A 150 -20.60 -13.92 30.31
N LEU A 151 -21.87 -13.56 30.43
CA LEU A 151 -22.31 -12.60 31.44
C LEU A 151 -22.13 -13.23 32.82
N GLY A 152 -21.11 -12.76 33.56
CA GLY A 152 -20.89 -13.19 34.94
C GLY A 152 -22.14 -12.93 35.78
N HIS A 153 -22.57 -13.93 36.56
CA HIS A 153 -23.48 -13.71 37.68
C HIS A 153 -22.72 -12.92 38.76
N GLU A 154 -22.52 -11.63 38.56
CA GLU A 154 -22.07 -10.77 39.66
C GLU A 154 -23.17 -10.79 40.73
N GLY A 155 -22.76 -11.22 41.93
CA GLY A 155 -23.65 -11.69 42.98
C GLY A 155 -24.70 -10.68 43.38
N HIS A 156 -25.93 -10.96 42.97
CA HIS A 156 -27.17 -10.98 43.76
C HIS A 156 -28.24 -11.48 42.78
N GLU A 157 -29.07 -12.44 43.19
CA GLU A 157 -30.11 -13.09 42.39
C GLU A 157 -30.88 -12.10 41.49
N SER A 158 -30.47 -11.98 40.23
CA SER A 158 -31.26 -11.34 39.18
C SER A 158 -32.15 -12.42 38.57
N VAL A 159 -33.41 -12.42 38.97
CA VAL A 159 -34.48 -13.33 38.51
C VAL A 159 -34.88 -13.08 37.04
N THR A 160 -34.24 -12.12 36.37
CA THR A 160 -34.55 -11.72 35.00
C THR A 160 -33.52 -12.27 34.01
N SER A 161 -34.00 -13.00 33.00
CA SER A 161 -33.22 -13.38 31.82
C SER A 161 -32.59 -12.14 31.18
N PRO A 162 -31.32 -12.20 30.73
CA PRO A 162 -30.67 -11.07 30.09
C PRO A 162 -31.46 -10.63 28.85
N LEU A 163 -31.46 -9.32 28.57
CA LEU A 163 -32.02 -8.79 27.34
C LEU A 163 -31.27 -9.39 26.15
N MET A 164 -31.99 -9.87 25.15
CA MET A 164 -31.37 -10.49 23.97
C MET A 164 -31.29 -9.47 22.83
N GLN A 165 -30.16 -9.44 22.13
CA GLN A 165 -30.00 -8.67 20.90
C GLN A 165 -30.91 -9.25 19.83
N LYS A 166 -31.75 -8.41 19.22
CA LYS A 166 -32.88 -8.86 18.38
C LYS A 166 -32.47 -9.59 17.10
N LYS A 167 -31.33 -9.21 16.51
CA LYS A 167 -30.81 -9.73 15.25
C LYS A 167 -29.87 -10.93 15.44
N LEU A 168 -28.92 -10.82 16.36
CA LEU A 168 -27.89 -11.83 16.64
C LEU A 168 -28.37 -12.90 17.62
N GLY A 169 -29.42 -12.64 18.40
CA GLY A 169 -29.92 -13.59 19.40
C GLY A 169 -28.93 -13.85 20.53
N LEU A 170 -28.09 -12.86 20.86
CA LEU A 170 -27.05 -12.97 21.89
C LEU A 170 -27.42 -12.17 23.16
N PRO A 171 -26.99 -12.60 24.35
CA PRO A 171 -27.31 -11.92 25.59
C PRO A 171 -26.54 -10.60 25.72
N LEU A 172 -27.26 -9.53 26.06
CA LEU A 172 -26.71 -8.19 26.29
C LEU A 172 -26.36 -7.99 27.77
N SER A 173 -25.33 -7.19 28.01
CA SER A 173 -24.96 -6.68 29.33
C SER A 173 -26.07 -5.79 29.91
N GLN A 174 -25.92 -5.38 31.17
CA GLN A 174 -26.83 -4.41 31.80
C GLN A 174 -26.86 -3.05 31.07
N SER A 175 -25.78 -2.70 30.37
CA SER A 175 -25.64 -1.50 29.55
C SER A 175 -26.14 -1.68 28.10
N GLY A 176 -26.68 -2.85 27.75
CA GLY A 176 -27.18 -3.12 26.39
C GLY A 176 -26.09 -3.43 25.36
N THR A 177 -24.88 -3.81 25.81
CA THR A 177 -23.73 -4.09 24.94
C THR A 177 -23.43 -5.59 24.88
N LEU A 178 -22.84 -6.03 23.78
CA LEU A 178 -22.26 -7.37 23.63
C LEU A 178 -20.84 -7.33 24.20
N LEU A 179 -20.62 -7.99 25.34
CA LEU A 179 -19.30 -8.08 25.93
C LEU A 179 -18.43 -9.05 25.13
N THR A 180 -17.32 -8.55 24.61
CA THR A 180 -16.37 -9.32 23.80
C THR A 180 -14.95 -9.13 24.30
N GLU A 181 -14.06 -10.03 23.90
CA GLU A 181 -12.62 -9.88 24.03
C GLU A 181 -11.94 -10.21 22.71
N VAL A 182 -10.74 -9.67 22.49
CA VAL A 182 -9.95 -10.02 21.31
C VAL A 182 -9.27 -11.37 21.56
N ALA A 183 -9.62 -12.38 20.76
CA ALA A 183 -9.07 -13.72 20.83
C ALA A 183 -7.87 -13.94 19.90
N PHE A 184 -7.83 -13.22 18.77
CA PHE A 184 -6.75 -13.27 17.80
C PHE A 184 -6.69 -11.96 17.03
N LEU A 185 -5.49 -11.47 16.72
CA LEU A 185 -5.27 -10.25 15.97
C LEU A 185 -4.21 -10.50 14.90
N VAL A 186 -4.47 -10.11 13.66
CA VAL A 186 -3.47 -10.00 12.59
C VAL A 186 -3.45 -8.55 12.13
N PHE A 187 -2.27 -8.00 11.89
CA PHE A 187 -2.12 -6.60 11.54
C PHE A 187 -1.03 -6.38 10.49
N SER A 188 -1.11 -5.23 9.83
CA SER A 188 -0.03 -4.67 9.02
C SER A 188 0.03 -3.16 9.22
N ARG A 189 1.25 -2.63 9.31
CA ARG A 189 1.54 -1.20 9.36
C ARG A 189 1.71 -0.58 7.98
N THR A 190 1.73 -1.40 6.93
CA THR A 190 1.96 -0.96 5.55
C THR A 190 0.95 -1.61 4.61
N LEU A 191 -0.07 -0.87 4.22
CA LEU A 191 -1.10 -1.34 3.29
C LEU A 191 -0.70 -1.27 1.82
N SER A 192 0.30 -0.44 1.50
CA SER A 192 0.83 -0.26 0.15
C SER A 192 2.33 -0.03 0.21
N VAL A 193 3.08 -0.74 -0.64
CA VAL A 193 4.53 -0.64 -0.75
C VAL A 193 4.89 -0.42 -2.21
N MET A 194 5.80 0.52 -2.46
CA MET A 194 6.35 0.78 -3.79
C MET A 194 7.82 0.36 -3.82
N ALA A 195 8.20 -0.46 -4.80
CA ALA A 195 9.57 -0.95 -4.93
C ALA A 195 10.01 -1.05 -6.40
N PRO A 196 11.30 -0.83 -6.72
CA PRO A 196 11.78 -0.88 -8.08
C PRO A 196 11.95 -2.32 -8.59
N ILE A 197 11.88 -2.52 -9.92
CA ILE A 197 12.32 -3.77 -10.55
C ILE A 197 13.79 -4.05 -10.20
N GLY A 198 14.09 -5.30 -9.88
CA GLY A 198 15.38 -5.78 -9.39
C GLY A 198 15.67 -5.42 -7.93
N GLY A 199 14.80 -4.62 -7.30
CA GLY A 199 14.94 -4.20 -5.91
C GLY A 199 14.38 -5.22 -4.91
N GLU A 200 14.14 -4.71 -3.71
CA GLU A 200 13.65 -5.46 -2.56
C GLU A 200 12.38 -4.81 -2.00
N ALA A 201 11.50 -5.62 -1.42
CA ALA A 201 10.31 -5.14 -0.71
C ALA A 201 10.13 -5.93 0.57
N LEU A 202 9.72 -5.23 1.63
CA LEU A 202 9.28 -5.80 2.89
C LEU A 202 7.79 -5.53 3.06
N LEU A 203 7.01 -6.59 3.16
CA LEU A 203 5.57 -6.52 3.38
C LEU A 203 5.29 -6.85 4.86
N ASP A 204 4.94 -5.82 5.63
CA ASP A 204 4.73 -5.95 7.08
C ASP A 204 3.50 -6.80 7.39
N CYS A 205 3.66 -7.84 8.21
CA CYS A 205 2.55 -8.60 8.75
C CYS A 205 2.94 -9.15 10.12
N GLY A 206 2.07 -8.95 11.10
CA GLY A 206 2.25 -9.47 12.46
C GLY A 206 0.95 -10.02 13.02
N PHE A 207 1.06 -10.75 14.12
CA PHE A 207 -0.11 -11.26 14.83
C PHE A 207 0.06 -11.20 16.34
N LYS A 208 -1.05 -11.21 17.07
CA LYS A 208 -1.07 -11.26 18.54
C LYS A 208 -2.16 -12.21 19.03
N LEU A 209 -1.91 -12.84 20.16
CA LEU A 209 -2.80 -13.78 20.85
C LEU A 209 -2.79 -13.45 22.34
N PRO A 210 -3.89 -13.70 23.07
CA PRO A 210 -3.95 -13.46 24.49
C PRO A 210 -3.18 -14.57 25.23
N GLY A 211 -2.16 -14.17 26.01
CA GLY A 211 -1.31 -15.08 26.77
C GLY A 211 -0.18 -15.76 25.97
N HIS A 212 0.73 -16.43 26.69
CA HIS A 212 1.87 -17.16 26.09
C HIS A 212 1.69 -18.66 26.30
N THR A 213 1.23 -19.36 25.27
CA THR A 213 1.15 -20.83 25.22
C THR A 213 2.30 -21.38 24.36
N PRO A 214 3.26 -22.11 24.95
CA PRO A 214 4.44 -22.59 24.23
C PRO A 214 4.16 -23.70 23.20
N GLU A 215 2.99 -24.34 23.23
CA GLU A 215 2.60 -25.46 22.35
C GLU A 215 1.76 -25.01 21.13
N GLN A 216 1.71 -23.70 20.84
CA GLN A 216 0.81 -23.18 19.83
C GLN A 216 1.34 -23.41 18.40
N GLU A 217 0.62 -24.23 17.64
CA GLU A 217 0.86 -24.42 16.22
C GLU A 217 0.60 -23.11 15.45
N ILE A 218 1.56 -22.74 14.60
CA ILE A 218 1.49 -21.55 13.75
C ILE A 218 1.60 -21.98 12.30
N GLY A 219 0.58 -21.63 11.53
CA GLY A 219 0.58 -21.70 10.08
C GLY A 219 0.65 -20.30 9.50
N LEU A 220 1.42 -20.14 8.42
CA LEU A 220 1.51 -18.92 7.65
C LEU A 220 1.43 -19.26 6.16
N GLU A 221 0.57 -18.57 5.44
CA GLU A 221 0.53 -18.59 3.99
C GLU A 221 0.64 -17.16 3.46
N TRP A 222 1.60 -16.96 2.54
CA TRP A 222 1.65 -15.77 1.70
C TRP A 222 1.21 -16.09 0.30
N ARG A 223 0.24 -15.32 -0.21
CA ARG A 223 -0.32 -15.49 -1.55
C ARG A 223 -0.31 -14.17 -2.31
N LEU A 224 0.01 -14.23 -3.59
CA LEU A 224 -0.11 -13.10 -4.52
C LEU A 224 -1.32 -13.32 -5.42
N GLN A 225 -2.19 -12.31 -5.49
CA GLN A 225 -3.30 -12.21 -6.43
C GLN A 225 -3.06 -11.02 -7.36
N HIS A 226 -3.00 -11.26 -8.67
CA HIS A 226 -2.82 -10.20 -9.66
C HIS A 226 -3.52 -10.54 -10.97
N LYS A 227 -4.34 -9.60 -11.48
CA LYS A 227 -5.06 -9.73 -12.77
C LYS A 227 -5.81 -11.06 -12.94
N GLY A 228 -6.46 -11.54 -11.88
CA GLY A 228 -7.25 -12.77 -11.87
C GLY A 228 -6.44 -14.07 -11.66
N HIS A 229 -5.12 -14.00 -11.60
CA HIS A 229 -4.27 -15.13 -11.29
C HIS A 229 -3.77 -15.07 -9.85
N GLY A 230 -3.92 -16.18 -9.12
CA GLY A 230 -3.43 -16.33 -7.75
C GLY A 230 -2.33 -17.38 -7.68
N ARG A 231 -1.22 -17.08 -7.01
CA ARG A 231 -0.16 -18.05 -6.72
C ARG A 231 0.29 -17.93 -5.27
N ARG A 232 0.68 -19.04 -4.67
CA ARG A 232 1.31 -19.03 -3.35
C ARG A 232 2.77 -18.58 -3.52
N ILE A 233 3.26 -17.83 -2.54
CA ILE A 233 4.61 -17.27 -2.52
C ILE A 233 5.47 -18.13 -1.60
N LEU A 234 4.97 -18.37 -0.39
CA LEU A 234 5.56 -19.30 0.56
C LEU A 234 4.51 -19.78 1.57
N GLU A 235 4.84 -20.86 2.25
CA GLU A 235 4.10 -21.43 3.36
C GLU A 235 5.07 -21.74 4.50
N MET A 236 4.72 -21.41 5.73
CA MET A 236 5.48 -21.79 6.91
C MET A 236 4.57 -22.53 7.90
N LYS A 237 5.11 -23.59 8.49
CA LYS A 237 4.48 -24.36 9.57
C LYS A 237 5.45 -24.50 10.72
N ALA A 238 5.01 -24.11 11.91
CA ALA A 238 5.73 -24.35 13.15
C ALA A 238 4.82 -25.15 14.08
N LEU A 239 5.16 -26.42 14.32
CA LEU A 239 4.47 -27.27 15.26
C LEU A 239 5.10 -27.10 16.65
N GLY A 240 4.28 -27.15 17.70
CA GLY A 240 4.72 -26.98 19.09
C GLY A 240 5.56 -28.13 19.68
N SER A 241 6.12 -29.02 18.86
CA SER A 241 6.81 -30.25 19.26
C SER A 241 8.05 -30.45 18.41
N ASP A 242 9.22 -30.66 19.04
CA ASP A 242 10.57 -31.13 18.62
C ASP A 242 11.10 -30.96 17.17
N GLU A 243 10.24 -30.85 16.17
CA GLU A 243 10.53 -30.50 14.79
C GLU A 243 10.58 -28.97 14.64
N GLY A 244 11.67 -28.46 14.05
CA GLY A 244 11.84 -27.04 13.78
C GLY A 244 10.82 -26.50 12.76
N PRO A 245 10.69 -25.18 12.64
CA PRO A 245 9.79 -24.56 11.66
C PRO A 245 10.15 -25.00 10.24
N THR A 246 9.15 -25.45 9.49
CA THR A 246 9.29 -25.83 8.09
C THR A 246 8.80 -24.70 7.20
N VAL A 247 9.64 -24.25 6.26
CA VAL A 247 9.29 -23.20 5.29
C VAL A 247 9.38 -23.78 3.87
N THR A 248 8.27 -23.69 3.14
CA THR A 248 8.17 -24.06 1.72
C THR A 248 8.13 -22.79 0.90
N ILE A 249 9.11 -22.63 0.01
CA ILE A 249 9.24 -21.46 -0.86
C ILE A 249 8.77 -21.83 -2.27
N GLU A 250 7.85 -21.05 -2.83
CA GLU A 250 7.38 -21.21 -4.22
C GLU A 250 7.88 -20.09 -5.14
N ARG A 251 8.14 -18.89 -4.59
CA ARG A 251 8.80 -17.80 -5.31
C ARG A 251 10.24 -17.66 -4.83
N ASP A 252 11.19 -17.80 -5.74
CA ASP A 252 12.62 -17.59 -5.45
C ASP A 252 12.89 -16.17 -4.96
N GLY A 253 13.72 -16.04 -3.92
CA GLY A 253 13.99 -14.75 -3.29
C GLY A 253 12.86 -14.25 -2.38
N SER A 254 11.93 -15.12 -1.98
CA SER A 254 11.02 -14.84 -0.85
C SER A 254 11.53 -15.48 0.44
N SER A 255 11.32 -14.80 1.55
CA SER A 255 11.69 -15.31 2.87
C SER A 255 10.83 -14.72 3.99
N VAL A 256 10.70 -15.48 5.07
CA VAL A 256 10.14 -15.08 6.37
C VAL A 256 11.12 -15.58 7.42
N GLU A 257 11.37 -14.79 8.47
CA GLU A 257 12.30 -15.13 9.55
C GLU A 257 11.59 -15.96 10.64
N PRO A 258 11.82 -17.28 10.74
CA PRO A 258 11.05 -18.12 11.66
C PRO A 258 11.28 -17.75 13.13
N ALA A 259 12.48 -17.25 13.48
CA ALA A 259 12.79 -16.80 14.83
C ALA A 259 11.93 -15.60 15.25
N LEU A 260 11.70 -14.65 14.33
CA LEU A 260 10.84 -13.48 14.58
C LEU A 260 9.36 -13.87 14.62
N ALA A 261 8.93 -14.83 13.79
CA ALA A 261 7.57 -15.34 13.81
C ALA A 261 7.22 -16.02 15.16
N LEU A 262 8.19 -16.74 15.73
CA LEU A 262 8.01 -17.45 17.00
C LEU A 262 8.22 -16.55 18.22
N GLY A 263 9.20 -15.64 18.19
CA GLY A 263 9.51 -14.76 19.31
C GLY A 263 8.65 -13.49 19.35
N GLU A 264 8.68 -12.72 18.27
CA GLU A 264 8.06 -11.38 18.20
C GLU A 264 6.66 -11.39 17.56
N ARG A 265 6.26 -12.55 17.01
CA ARG A 265 5.02 -12.72 16.22
C ARG A 265 5.00 -11.87 14.95
N ASN A 266 6.19 -11.71 14.36
CA ASN A 266 6.39 -10.99 13.11
C ASN A 266 6.56 -12.00 11.97
N VAL A 267 5.65 -11.96 11.01
CA VAL A 267 5.56 -12.87 9.86
C VAL A 267 5.71 -12.13 8.53
N SER A 268 6.40 -10.98 8.57
CA SER A 268 6.63 -10.12 7.43
C SER A 268 7.36 -10.83 6.32
N LEU A 269 6.94 -10.58 5.08
CA LEU A 269 7.49 -11.19 3.88
C LEU A 269 8.56 -10.29 3.28
N SER A 270 9.78 -10.83 3.16
CA SER A 270 10.88 -10.21 2.42
C SER A 270 10.93 -10.77 1.00
N LEU A 271 10.98 -9.89 0.01
CA LEU A 271 11.09 -10.21 -1.40
C LEU A 271 12.32 -9.51 -1.99
N ILE A 272 13.18 -10.26 -2.68
CA ILE A 272 14.35 -9.73 -3.39
C ILE A 272 14.26 -10.00 -4.90
N ASN A 273 15.02 -9.24 -5.68
CA ASN A 273 15.06 -9.35 -7.15
C ASN A 273 13.66 -9.25 -7.78
N LEU A 274 12.92 -8.20 -7.40
CA LEU A 274 11.55 -7.99 -7.86
C LEU A 274 11.44 -7.93 -9.39
N ASN A 275 10.35 -8.46 -9.93
CA ASN A 275 10.02 -8.32 -11.35
C ASN A 275 8.58 -7.81 -11.52
N ALA A 276 8.20 -7.44 -12.74
CA ALA A 276 6.85 -6.93 -13.02
C ALA A 276 5.73 -7.94 -12.69
N SER A 277 6.00 -9.25 -12.68
CA SER A 277 5.02 -10.28 -12.31
C SER A 277 4.82 -10.42 -10.79
N ASP A 278 5.66 -9.79 -9.99
CA ASP A 278 5.52 -9.73 -8.53
C ASP A 278 4.59 -8.59 -8.10
N GLU A 279 4.20 -7.69 -9.00
CA GLU A 279 3.19 -6.68 -8.72
C GLU A 279 1.84 -7.34 -8.42
N GLY A 280 1.13 -6.78 -7.43
CA GLY A 280 -0.25 -7.15 -7.15
C GLY A 280 -0.60 -7.10 -5.67
N THR A 281 -1.67 -7.79 -5.34
CA THR A 281 -2.24 -7.84 -4.00
C THR A 281 -1.70 -9.04 -3.26
N TYR A 282 -0.93 -8.80 -2.21
CA TYR A 282 -0.40 -9.83 -1.32
C TYR A 282 -1.36 -10.05 -0.16
N ILE A 283 -1.54 -11.32 0.20
CA ILE A 283 -2.43 -11.75 1.27
C ILE A 283 -1.58 -12.55 2.26
N CYS A 284 -1.44 -12.01 3.46
CA CYS A 284 -0.87 -12.68 4.62
C CYS A 284 -1.99 -13.44 5.34
N THR A 285 -1.96 -14.77 5.35
CA THR A 285 -2.90 -15.58 6.13
C THR A 285 -2.16 -16.21 7.29
N VAL A 286 -2.58 -15.92 8.51
CA VAL A 286 -2.01 -16.50 9.72
C VAL A 286 -3.03 -17.42 10.35
N MET A 287 -2.60 -18.64 10.67
CA MET A 287 -3.39 -19.67 11.33
C MET A 287 -2.75 -19.97 12.68
N SER A 288 -3.55 -19.98 13.74
CA SER A 288 -3.09 -20.35 15.06
C SER A 288 -4.20 -20.99 15.89
N GLY A 289 -3.99 -22.26 16.27
CA GLY A 289 -5.04 -23.06 16.91
C GLY A 289 -6.28 -23.16 16.02
N LEU A 290 -7.42 -22.68 16.52
CA LEU A 290 -8.71 -22.69 15.81
C LEU A 290 -8.93 -21.43 14.96
N PHE A 291 -8.04 -20.43 15.09
CA PHE A 291 -8.21 -19.11 14.48
C PHE A 291 -7.39 -19.00 13.19
N GLN A 292 -7.99 -18.32 12.23
CA GLN A 292 -7.39 -17.93 10.96
C GLN A 292 -7.87 -16.53 10.63
N ALA A 293 -6.92 -15.64 10.37
CA ALA A 293 -7.19 -14.26 9.97
C ALA A 293 -6.20 -13.83 8.89
N GLN A 294 -6.58 -12.79 8.14
CA GLN A 294 -5.87 -12.35 6.95
C GLN A 294 -5.60 -10.86 6.98
N GLN A 295 -4.49 -10.47 6.35
CA GLN A 295 -4.19 -9.09 6.04
C GLN A 295 -3.83 -8.96 4.56
N VAL A 296 -4.32 -7.89 3.94
CA VAL A 296 -4.17 -7.64 2.51
C VAL A 296 -3.34 -6.37 2.33
N MET A 297 -2.33 -6.43 1.47
CA MET A 297 -1.49 -5.30 1.13
C MET A 297 -1.16 -5.26 -0.35
N GLN A 298 -0.93 -4.07 -0.89
CA GLN A 298 -0.63 -3.85 -2.29
C GLN A 298 0.88 -3.64 -2.50
N LEU A 299 1.48 -4.40 -3.43
CA LEU A 299 2.84 -4.14 -3.90
C LEU A 299 2.79 -3.52 -5.29
N HIS A 300 3.29 -2.30 -5.41
CA HIS A 300 3.50 -1.60 -6.66
C HIS A 300 4.95 -1.72 -7.09
N VAL A 301 5.16 -2.36 -8.24
CA VAL A 301 6.48 -2.46 -8.85
C VAL A 301 6.66 -1.31 -9.82
N VAL A 302 7.80 -0.62 -9.77
CA VAL A 302 8.07 0.56 -10.61
C VAL A 302 9.41 0.49 -11.31
N GLN A 303 9.50 1.11 -12.48
CA GLN A 303 10.77 1.31 -13.17
C GLN A 303 10.72 2.64 -13.94
N PRO A 304 11.61 3.61 -13.63
CA PRO A 304 11.64 4.88 -14.34
C PRO A 304 12.12 4.73 -15.79
N PRO A 305 11.54 5.52 -16.73
CA PRO A 305 11.94 5.51 -18.13
C PRO A 305 13.34 6.07 -18.32
N ARG A 306 14.11 5.42 -19.20
CA ARG A 306 15.33 5.97 -19.77
C ARG A 306 14.96 6.72 -21.04
N VAL A 307 15.03 8.04 -20.98
CA VAL A 307 14.62 8.90 -22.09
C VAL A 307 15.84 9.29 -22.92
N SER A 308 15.73 9.23 -24.25
CA SER A 308 16.75 9.70 -25.18
C SER A 308 16.13 10.32 -26.43
N LEU A 309 16.87 11.20 -27.10
CA LEU A 309 16.48 11.82 -28.36
C LEU A 309 17.27 11.22 -29.52
N SER A 310 16.68 11.15 -30.71
CA SER A 310 17.36 10.67 -31.92
C SER A 310 18.41 11.65 -32.45
N VAL A 311 18.36 12.90 -32.01
CA VAL A 311 19.21 14.00 -32.49
C VAL A 311 19.53 14.95 -31.33
N ASP A 312 20.77 15.44 -31.31
CA ASP A 312 21.21 16.49 -30.40
C ASP A 312 20.97 17.89 -31.00
N GLU A 313 21.02 18.00 -32.33
CA GLU A 313 20.74 19.22 -33.11
C GLU A 313 20.02 18.89 -34.42
N VAL A 314 19.13 19.79 -34.84
CA VAL A 314 18.40 19.70 -36.12
C VAL A 314 18.88 20.83 -37.03
N VAL A 315 19.45 20.48 -38.19
CA VAL A 315 19.82 21.45 -39.23
C VAL A 315 18.81 21.33 -40.37
N PRO A 316 17.94 22.35 -40.58
CA PRO A 316 17.02 22.37 -41.71
C PRO A 316 17.75 22.22 -43.04
N HIS A 317 17.26 21.34 -43.90
CA HIS A 317 17.76 21.16 -45.26
C HIS A 317 16.60 21.35 -46.24
N ASP A 318 16.72 22.35 -47.12
CA ASP A 318 15.79 22.63 -48.24
C ASP A 318 14.29 22.58 -47.89
N ASP A 319 13.88 23.15 -46.75
CA ASP A 319 12.49 23.20 -46.24
C ASP A 319 11.79 21.83 -46.15
N LEU A 320 12.54 20.73 -46.15
CA LEU A 320 11.97 19.40 -46.01
C LEU A 320 11.57 19.11 -44.54
N PRO A 321 10.44 18.42 -44.32
CA PRO A 321 10.04 18.03 -42.97
C PRO A 321 11.06 17.05 -42.39
N GLN A 322 11.51 17.30 -41.16
CA GLN A 322 12.44 16.44 -40.45
C GLN A 322 11.73 15.71 -39.33
N ARG A 323 11.84 14.38 -39.33
CA ARG A 323 11.28 13.53 -38.27
C ARG A 323 12.32 13.34 -37.17
N VAL A 324 11.93 13.70 -35.95
CA VAL A 324 12.71 13.44 -34.73
C VAL A 324 11.97 12.45 -33.85
N SER A 325 12.70 11.71 -33.02
CA SER A 325 12.08 10.79 -32.05
C SER A 325 12.63 10.97 -30.64
N CYS A 326 11.73 10.78 -29.67
CA CYS A 326 12.00 10.67 -28.25
C CYS A 326 11.70 9.23 -27.83
N HIS A 327 12.75 8.51 -27.43
CA HIS A 327 12.68 7.11 -27.03
C HIS A 327 12.53 7.03 -25.52
N CYS A 328 11.46 6.39 -25.06
CA CYS A 328 11.23 6.10 -23.64
C CYS A 328 11.45 4.60 -23.44
N GLU A 329 12.60 4.24 -22.86
CA GLU A 329 13.02 2.85 -22.75
C GLU A 329 12.89 2.30 -21.33
N ARG A 330 12.62 1.00 -21.25
CA ARG A 330 12.64 0.17 -20.03
C ARG A 330 11.89 0.79 -18.84
N TYR A 331 10.62 1.17 -19.01
CA TYR A 331 9.79 1.70 -17.93
C TYR A 331 8.67 0.73 -17.53
N TYR A 332 8.14 0.89 -16.33
CA TYR A 332 7.02 0.11 -15.81
C TYR A 332 6.28 0.87 -14.71
N PRO A 333 4.93 0.91 -14.70
CA PRO A 333 3.94 0.24 -15.52
C PRO A 333 3.68 1.01 -16.83
N LEU A 334 2.52 0.78 -17.45
CA LEU A 334 2.20 1.25 -18.80
C LEU A 334 2.01 2.78 -18.91
N ASP A 335 1.53 3.43 -17.85
CA ASP A 335 0.98 4.79 -17.87
C ASP A 335 2.06 5.88 -17.92
N VAL A 336 2.65 6.04 -19.11
CA VAL A 336 3.61 7.11 -19.42
C VAL A 336 2.98 8.13 -20.36
N GLN A 337 3.26 9.39 -20.10
CA GLN A 337 2.80 10.52 -20.92
C GLN A 337 4.01 11.19 -21.55
N VAL A 338 3.94 11.44 -22.85
CA VAL A 338 5.02 12.08 -23.62
C VAL A 338 4.44 13.30 -24.34
N GLU A 339 4.98 14.46 -24.01
CA GLU A 339 4.57 15.76 -24.56
C GLU A 339 5.75 16.41 -25.28
N TRP A 340 5.45 17.11 -26.38
CA TRP A 340 6.43 17.92 -27.09
C TRP A 340 6.12 19.40 -26.89
N LEU A 341 7.13 20.18 -26.55
CA LEU A 341 7.03 21.60 -26.26
C LEU A 341 7.97 22.38 -27.17
N SER A 342 7.50 23.47 -27.78
CA SER A 342 8.34 24.41 -28.53
C SER A 342 8.48 25.74 -27.79
N LEU A 343 9.70 26.25 -27.74
CA LEU A 343 10.00 27.57 -27.19
C LEU A 343 10.76 28.39 -28.26
N PRO A 344 10.04 29.23 -29.03
CA PRO A 344 10.65 30.12 -30.01
C PRO A 344 11.56 31.17 -29.34
N PRO A 345 12.56 31.70 -30.07
CA PRO A 345 13.43 32.74 -29.54
C PRO A 345 12.63 34.00 -29.20
N GLY A 346 12.74 34.46 -27.95
CA GLY A 346 12.03 35.64 -27.45
C GLY A 346 10.65 35.37 -26.83
N ALA A 347 10.18 34.12 -26.84
CA ALA A 347 9.01 33.70 -26.07
C ALA A 347 9.40 33.35 -24.62
N SER A 348 8.50 33.62 -23.67
CA SER A 348 8.68 33.25 -22.25
C SER A 348 8.05 31.91 -21.88
N GLU A 349 7.05 31.46 -22.64
CA GLU A 349 6.27 30.26 -22.34
C GLU A 349 6.36 29.22 -23.47
N PRO A 350 6.54 27.93 -23.14
CA PRO A 350 6.57 26.86 -24.11
C PRO A 350 5.16 26.56 -24.65
N ILE A 351 5.07 26.24 -25.94
CA ILE A 351 3.84 25.94 -26.66
C ILE A 351 3.77 24.42 -26.90
N PRO A 352 2.68 23.73 -26.54
CA PRO A 352 2.55 22.29 -26.78
C PRO A 352 2.33 21.98 -28.26
N LEU A 353 3.08 21.00 -28.77
CA LEU A 353 2.98 20.48 -30.15
C LEU A 353 2.15 19.19 -30.15
N SER A 354 0.95 19.22 -30.74
CA SER A 354 0.05 18.07 -30.76
C SER A 354 -0.33 17.54 -32.15
N LYS A 355 -0.26 18.39 -33.18
CA LYS A 355 -0.74 18.04 -34.54
C LYS A 355 0.21 17.11 -35.30
N ASP A 356 1.51 17.25 -35.08
CA ASP A 356 2.56 16.54 -35.83
C ASP A 356 3.25 15.45 -34.99
N VAL A 357 2.57 15.00 -33.93
CA VAL A 357 3.07 13.99 -33.00
C VAL A 357 2.39 12.66 -33.24
N SER A 358 3.18 11.59 -33.27
CA SER A 358 2.69 10.21 -33.34
C SER A 358 3.44 9.32 -32.36
N LEU A 359 2.74 8.39 -31.73
CA LEU A 359 3.31 7.43 -30.78
C LEU A 359 3.44 6.06 -31.43
N SER A 360 4.52 5.34 -31.11
CA SER A 360 4.61 3.91 -31.41
C SER A 360 3.67 3.10 -30.51
N SER A 361 3.40 1.85 -30.91
CA SER A 361 2.90 0.87 -29.97
C SER A 361 3.94 0.59 -28.86
N HIS A 362 3.46 0.06 -27.74
CA HIS A 362 4.32 -0.39 -26.66
C HIS A 362 5.03 -1.69 -27.04
N ARG A 363 6.34 -1.72 -26.83
CA ARG A 363 7.16 -2.93 -26.92
C ARG A 363 7.43 -3.45 -25.52
N GLN A 364 6.98 -4.66 -25.24
CA GLN A 364 7.24 -5.33 -23.97
C GLN A 364 8.51 -6.19 -24.04
N TYR A 365 9.31 -6.16 -22.98
CA TYR A 365 10.52 -6.96 -22.80
C TYR A 365 10.26 -8.16 -21.88
N SER A 366 11.20 -9.11 -21.85
CA SER A 366 11.10 -10.33 -21.05
C SER A 366 11.10 -10.09 -19.54
N ASP A 367 11.66 -8.96 -19.09
CA ASP A 367 11.63 -8.51 -17.70
C ASP A 367 10.30 -7.83 -17.32
N GLY A 368 9.36 -7.73 -18.26
CA GLY A 368 8.07 -7.09 -18.11
C GLY A 368 8.08 -5.57 -18.31
N THR A 369 9.26 -4.95 -18.46
CA THR A 369 9.35 -3.51 -18.79
C THR A 369 8.84 -3.24 -20.20
N LEU A 370 8.43 -2.00 -20.42
CA LEU A 370 7.91 -1.53 -21.69
C LEU A 370 8.81 -0.44 -22.28
N SER A 371 8.67 -0.22 -23.57
CA SER A 371 9.27 0.92 -24.25
C SER A 371 8.33 1.45 -25.32
N LEU A 372 8.37 2.75 -25.53
CA LEU A 372 7.66 3.42 -26.60
C LEU A 372 8.54 4.49 -27.22
N SER A 373 8.16 4.99 -28.38
CA SER A 373 8.82 6.13 -29.01
C SER A 373 7.78 7.12 -29.49
N SER A 374 7.99 8.38 -29.16
CA SER A 374 7.21 9.50 -29.69
C SER A 374 7.97 10.11 -30.86
N TYR A 375 7.27 10.33 -31.97
CA TYR A 375 7.81 10.92 -33.17
C TYR A 375 7.17 12.27 -33.41
N LEU A 376 7.99 13.29 -33.63
CA LEU A 376 7.56 14.63 -34.00
C LEU A 376 8.05 14.93 -35.41
N THR A 377 7.16 15.41 -36.27
CA THR A 377 7.53 15.93 -37.59
C THR A 377 7.71 17.44 -37.49
N LEU A 378 8.93 17.92 -37.68
CA LEU A 378 9.28 19.33 -37.65
C LEU A 378 9.23 19.92 -39.05
N TRP A 379 8.51 21.03 -39.18
CA TRP A 379 8.50 21.85 -40.38
C TRP A 379 9.39 23.08 -40.16
N PRO A 380 10.51 23.24 -40.90
CA PRO A 380 11.38 24.40 -40.77
C PRO A 380 10.69 25.75 -40.97
N SER A 381 9.60 25.78 -41.76
CA SER A 381 8.76 26.97 -41.96
C SER A 381 8.09 27.46 -40.67
N ASP A 382 7.79 26.54 -39.76
CA ASP A 382 6.98 26.80 -38.57
C ASP A 382 7.85 26.99 -37.32
N GLN A 383 9.13 26.58 -37.40
CA GLN A 383 10.07 26.59 -36.29
C GLN A 383 11.30 27.43 -36.67
N PRO A 384 11.35 28.71 -36.27
CA PRO A 384 12.48 29.57 -36.63
C PRO A 384 13.79 29.07 -36.02
N PRO A 385 14.95 29.35 -36.64
CA PRO A 385 16.26 29.03 -36.07
C PRO A 385 16.41 29.63 -34.65
N GLY A 386 16.98 28.84 -33.74
CA GLY A 386 17.07 29.17 -32.31
C GLY A 386 15.90 28.69 -31.47
N THR A 387 14.86 28.09 -32.07
CA THR A 387 13.76 27.47 -31.32
C THR A 387 14.26 26.26 -30.55
N THR A 388 13.90 26.19 -29.26
CA THR A 388 14.18 25.03 -28.41
C THR A 388 12.98 24.09 -28.42
N ILE A 389 13.20 22.84 -28.81
CA ILE A 389 12.17 21.79 -28.79
C ILE A 389 12.48 20.86 -27.63
N THR A 390 11.49 20.56 -26.79
CA THR A 390 11.62 19.73 -25.60
C THR A 390 10.66 18.56 -25.65
N CYS A 391 11.18 17.34 -25.47
CA CYS A 391 10.38 16.16 -25.12
C CYS A 391 10.27 16.09 -23.60
N GLN A 392 9.05 16.19 -23.08
CA GLN A 392 8.74 16.03 -21.66
C GLN A 392 8.03 14.69 -21.43
N VAL A 393 8.55 13.91 -20.49
CA VAL A 393 8.07 12.57 -20.16
C VAL A 393 7.66 12.52 -18.69
N SER A 394 6.38 12.25 -18.47
CA SER A 394 5.79 12.08 -17.15
C SER A 394 5.45 10.61 -16.91
N HIS A 395 5.79 10.11 -15.73
CA HIS A 395 5.54 8.72 -15.33
C HIS A 395 5.43 8.65 -13.81
N HIS A 396 4.57 7.79 -13.29
CA HIS A 396 4.27 7.71 -11.84
C HIS A 396 5.47 7.36 -10.94
N SER A 397 6.56 6.85 -11.53
CA SER A 397 7.80 6.50 -10.83
C SER A 397 8.79 7.67 -10.76
N LEU A 398 8.43 8.81 -11.36
CA LEU A 398 9.24 10.01 -11.41
C LEU A 398 8.57 11.05 -10.51
N ALA A 399 9.33 11.59 -9.55
CA ALA A 399 8.83 12.70 -8.73
C ALA A 399 8.59 13.98 -9.56
N THR A 400 9.37 14.17 -10.62
CA THR A 400 9.26 15.28 -11.56
C THR A 400 9.39 14.78 -13.00
N PRO A 401 8.67 15.37 -13.97
CA PRO A 401 8.80 15.00 -15.38
C PRO A 401 10.24 15.11 -15.88
N LEU A 402 10.67 14.17 -16.73
CA LEU A 402 11.96 14.22 -17.39
C LEU A 402 11.85 15.04 -18.68
N SER A 403 12.72 16.02 -18.86
CA SER A 403 12.72 16.89 -20.05
C SER A 403 14.05 16.83 -20.76
N LEU A 404 14.03 16.48 -22.05
CA LEU A 404 15.19 16.54 -22.94
C LEU A 404 14.92 17.52 -24.08
N SER A 405 15.89 18.36 -24.40
CA SER A 405 15.73 19.43 -25.39
C SER A 405 16.84 19.46 -26.43
N PHE A 406 16.51 19.92 -27.62
CA PHE A 406 17.46 20.25 -28.68
C PHE A 406 17.08 21.59 -29.35
N VAL A 407 18.01 22.16 -30.11
CA VAL A 407 17.82 23.46 -30.76
C VAL A 407 17.76 23.29 -32.28
N VAL A 408 16.84 24.03 -32.91
CA VAL A 408 16.76 24.16 -34.38
C VAL A 408 17.88 25.11 -34.84
N SER A 409 18.88 24.58 -35.54
CA SER A 409 20.00 25.34 -36.05
C SER A 409 19.66 26.11 -37.33
N ALA A 410 20.40 27.17 -37.61
CA ALA A 410 20.29 27.85 -38.90
C ALA A 410 20.86 26.97 -40.04
N PRO A 411 20.28 27.00 -41.25
CA PRO A 411 20.86 26.31 -42.40
C PRO A 411 22.27 26.84 -42.64
N LYS A 412 23.24 25.93 -42.85
CA LYS A 412 24.60 26.33 -43.18
C LYS A 412 24.55 27.12 -44.49
N PRO A 413 25.17 28.33 -44.57
CA PRO A 413 25.22 29.04 -45.83
C PRO A 413 25.89 28.11 -46.84
N GLY A 414 25.17 27.76 -47.91
CA GLY A 414 25.81 27.17 -49.09
C GLY A 414 26.99 28.05 -49.45
N GLN A 415 28.11 27.49 -49.88
CA GLN A 415 29.26 28.29 -50.31
C GLN A 415 29.07 28.66 -51.79
N PRO A 416 28.34 29.76 -52.14
CA PRO A 416 28.24 30.18 -53.54
C PRO A 416 29.61 30.55 -54.09
N TYR A 417 30.57 30.90 -53.23
CA TYR A 417 31.94 31.22 -53.61
C TYR A 417 32.63 30.09 -54.38
N LEU A 418 32.35 28.82 -54.06
CA LEU A 418 32.96 27.69 -54.76
C LEU A 418 32.37 27.54 -56.17
N MET A 419 31.04 27.67 -56.29
CA MET A 419 30.34 27.64 -57.58
C MET A 419 30.68 28.84 -58.46
N ILE A 420 30.77 30.04 -57.88
CA ILE A 420 31.19 31.27 -58.55
C ILE A 420 32.65 31.17 -58.99
N ALA A 421 33.55 30.63 -58.16
CA ALA A 421 34.95 30.43 -58.52
C ALA A 421 35.12 29.40 -59.66
N VAL A 422 34.33 28.33 -59.66
CA VAL A 422 34.31 27.35 -60.76
C VAL A 422 33.78 27.97 -62.06
N LEU A 423 32.72 28.77 -62.00
CA LEU A 423 32.18 29.50 -63.15
C LEU A 423 33.17 30.55 -63.69
N LEU A 424 33.82 31.31 -62.81
CA LEU A 424 34.85 32.28 -63.18
C LEU A 424 36.09 31.59 -63.77
N GLY A 425 36.51 30.45 -63.19
CA GLY A 425 37.60 29.64 -63.74
C GLY A 425 37.29 29.07 -65.12
N ALA A 426 36.07 28.55 -65.32
CA ALA A 426 35.62 28.01 -66.60
C ALA A 426 35.49 29.10 -67.68
N THR A 427 34.97 30.28 -67.32
CA THR A 427 34.87 31.42 -68.25
C THR A 427 36.24 31.98 -68.62
N LEU A 428 37.19 32.07 -67.68
CA LEU A 428 38.58 32.45 -67.98
C LEU A 428 39.28 31.44 -68.90
N LEU A 429 39.08 30.14 -68.67
CA LEU A 429 39.59 29.09 -69.56
C LEU A 429 39.02 29.19 -70.98
N PHE A 430 37.70 29.45 -71.11
CA PHE A 430 37.05 29.63 -72.40
C PHE A 430 37.58 30.85 -73.15
N VAL A 431 37.71 31.99 -72.47
CA VAL A 431 38.28 33.22 -73.06
C VAL A 431 39.75 33.01 -73.47
N PHE A 432 40.54 32.30 -72.66
CA PHE A 432 41.92 31.97 -73.00
C PHE A 432 42.03 31.07 -74.24
N GLN A 433 41.12 30.11 -74.41
CA GLN A 433 41.08 29.27 -75.61
C GLN A 433 40.70 30.08 -76.87
N MET A 434 39.77 31.05 -76.75
CA MET A 434 39.36 31.92 -77.86
C MET A 434 40.43 32.92 -78.29
N LEU A 435 41.27 33.42 -77.37
CA LEU A 435 42.38 34.34 -77.68
C LEU A 435 43.60 33.64 -78.32
N ARG A 436 43.64 32.30 -78.30
CA ARG A 436 44.73 31.49 -78.83
C ARG A 436 44.42 30.85 -80.19
N SER A 437 43.16 30.95 -80.64
CA SER A 437 42.72 30.69 -82.01
C SER A 437 42.86 31.95 -82.86
#